data_AF-A0A3D5K2F5-F1
#
_entry.id   AF-A0A3D5K2F5-F1
#
_cell.length_a   1.000
_cell.length_b   1.000
_cell.length_c   1.000
_cell.angle_alpha   90.00
_cell.angle_beta   90.00
_cell.angle_gamma   90.00
#
_symmetry.space_group_name_H-M   'P 1'
#
loop_
_entity.id
_entity.type
_entity.pdbx_description
1 polymer ?
#
loop_
_entity_poly.entity_id
_entity_poly.type
_entity_poly.pdbx_seq_one_letter_code
_entity_poly.pdbx_strand_id
1 'polypeptide(L)'
;LVTLDGRSVSVRISGTTVDARTRQPLIVEACDSPLILAAGSHRLRISPGKGSGFDLDRLVLIAPSVHDPASDRQTGPELQVTAESRTSMDIVARGEIRSFWLVLGQSYSDGWRLTLDGATVDGADSGIAPVLVDGFANGWLVTQAQGASEPIGLHLRWTPQRLVRLSLGLSLFAAAGCLLVAWRGRRDIGVRSFEPSRLLPAHRPRAKPVGLVTATCTAAVVGGFALVNLPGGWAWSWVAPGIAFASWTGLRGMLPQRTSALAGVLAMGTATVWIAANQIRFRFPRDFVWPLFFEHVHVLGVIAVLLLAAAAAEALIERRDHQD
;
A
#
# COMPACT_ATOMS: atom_id res chain seq x y z
N LEU A 1 16.11 -39.79 -20.20
CA LEU A 1 15.32 -38.54 -20.22
C LEU A 1 14.85 -38.15 -18.83
N VAL A 2 14.12 -39.02 -18.13
CA VAL A 2 13.67 -38.80 -16.74
C VAL A 2 14.19 -39.92 -15.84
N THR A 3 14.63 -39.59 -14.63
CA THR A 3 14.97 -40.57 -13.58
C THR A 3 14.28 -40.23 -12.28
N LEU A 4 13.76 -41.23 -11.57
CA LEU A 4 13.16 -41.14 -10.24
C LEU A 4 14.02 -41.95 -9.26
N ASP A 5 14.57 -41.29 -8.24
CA ASP A 5 15.46 -41.91 -7.24
C ASP A 5 16.64 -42.69 -7.85
N GLY A 6 17.17 -42.14 -8.95
CA GLY A 6 18.26 -42.74 -9.71
C GLY A 6 17.84 -43.86 -10.68
N ARG A 7 16.58 -44.30 -10.67
CA ARG A 7 16.03 -45.28 -11.63
C ARG A 7 15.45 -44.57 -12.85
N SER A 8 15.74 -45.07 -14.05
CA SER A 8 15.17 -44.52 -15.28
C SER A 8 13.66 -44.74 -15.34
N VAL A 9 12.92 -43.69 -15.69
CA VAL A 9 11.49 -43.79 -16.01
C VAL A 9 11.38 -43.88 -17.52
N SER A 10 10.80 -44.98 -18.00
CA SER A 10 10.52 -45.18 -19.42
C SER A 10 9.44 -44.21 -19.87
N VAL A 11 9.75 -43.41 -20.88
CA VAL A 11 8.80 -42.42 -21.42
C VAL A 11 8.69 -42.57 -22.93
N ARG A 12 7.48 -42.39 -23.44
CA ARG A 12 7.15 -42.31 -24.86
C ARG A 12 6.96 -40.84 -25.22
N ILE A 13 7.61 -40.42 -26.28
CA ILE A 13 7.43 -39.09 -26.86
C ILE A 13 6.62 -39.26 -28.15
N SER A 14 5.52 -38.54 -28.27
CA SER A 14 4.63 -38.56 -29.43
C SER A 14 4.33 -37.14 -29.92
N GLY A 15 4.16 -37.00 -31.23
CA GLY A 15 3.96 -35.73 -31.92
C GLY A 15 4.48 -35.79 -33.35
N THR A 16 4.45 -34.66 -34.07
CA THR A 16 4.92 -34.60 -35.45
C THR A 16 6.38 -34.15 -35.55
N THR A 17 7.07 -34.54 -36.62
CA THR A 17 8.42 -34.05 -36.90
C THR A 17 8.43 -32.55 -37.24
N VAL A 18 7.30 -32.01 -37.69
CA VAL A 18 7.15 -30.58 -37.95
C VAL A 18 7.16 -29.81 -36.64
N ASP A 19 6.37 -30.25 -35.65
CA ASP A 19 6.32 -29.66 -34.31
C ASP A 19 7.69 -29.72 -33.62
N ALA A 20 8.38 -30.86 -33.74
CA ALA A 20 9.72 -31.01 -33.18
C ALA A 20 10.72 -30.01 -33.79
N ARG A 21 10.65 -29.74 -35.10
CA ARG A 21 11.55 -28.77 -35.78
C ARG A 21 11.21 -27.32 -35.45
N THR A 22 9.94 -27.01 -35.23
CA THR A 22 9.47 -25.65 -34.88
C THR A 22 9.48 -25.37 -33.37
N ARG A 23 9.97 -26.32 -32.57
CA ARG A 23 9.99 -26.26 -31.08
C ARG A 23 8.59 -26.07 -30.48
N GLN A 24 7.60 -26.71 -31.09
CA GLN A 24 6.27 -26.83 -30.47
C GLN A 24 6.26 -27.97 -29.44
N PRO A 25 5.37 -27.91 -28.43
CA PRO A 25 5.27 -28.94 -27.42
C PRO A 25 4.99 -30.32 -28.02
N LEU A 26 5.76 -31.32 -27.59
CA LEU A 26 5.50 -32.74 -27.86
C LEU A 26 4.90 -33.39 -26.62
N ILE A 27 4.08 -34.43 -26.80
CA ILE A 27 3.48 -35.16 -25.70
C ILE A 27 4.52 -36.14 -25.15
N VAL A 28 4.73 -36.12 -23.83
CA VAL A 28 5.61 -37.05 -23.12
C VAL A 28 4.79 -37.81 -22.09
N GLU A 29 4.68 -39.12 -22.25
CA GLU A 29 3.90 -40.01 -21.38
C GLU A 29 4.80 -41.09 -20.80
N ALA A 30 4.52 -41.54 -19.58
CA ALA A 30 5.18 -42.72 -19.03
C ALA A 30 4.74 -43.96 -19.81
N CYS A 31 5.68 -44.83 -20.17
CA CYS A 31 5.36 -46.08 -20.87
C CYS A 31 4.73 -47.12 -19.95
N ASP A 32 5.10 -47.11 -18.67
CA ASP A 32 4.78 -48.14 -17.70
C ASP A 32 3.57 -47.74 -16.81
N SER A 33 3.15 -48.66 -15.94
CA SER A 33 2.12 -48.45 -14.91
C SER A 33 2.38 -47.19 -14.04
N PRO A 34 1.38 -46.68 -13.30
CA PRO A 34 1.51 -45.46 -12.50
C PRO A 34 2.76 -45.49 -11.61
N LEU A 35 3.45 -44.36 -11.49
CA LEU A 35 4.60 -44.23 -10.61
C LEU A 35 4.16 -44.49 -9.16
N ILE A 36 4.65 -45.58 -8.56
CA ILE A 36 4.37 -45.92 -7.16
C ILE A 36 5.43 -45.21 -6.30
N LEU A 37 4.98 -44.23 -5.52
CA LEU A 37 5.81 -43.47 -4.59
C LEU A 37 5.44 -43.84 -3.16
N ALA A 38 6.45 -44.05 -2.32
CA ALA A 38 6.24 -44.22 -0.89
C ALA A 38 6.01 -42.84 -0.23
N ALA A 39 5.59 -42.83 1.03
CA ALA A 39 5.62 -41.59 1.80
C ALA A 39 7.08 -41.14 2.00
N GLY A 40 7.37 -39.88 1.71
CA GLY A 40 8.69 -39.30 1.94
C GLY A 40 9.20 -38.47 0.76
N SER A 41 10.50 -38.19 0.78
CA SER A 41 11.17 -37.41 -0.26
C SER A 41 11.62 -38.30 -1.41
N HIS A 42 11.18 -37.96 -2.61
CA HIS A 42 11.61 -38.58 -3.86
C HIS A 42 12.32 -37.54 -4.73
N ARG A 43 13.33 -37.96 -5.49
CA ARG A 43 14.10 -37.09 -6.37
C ARG A 43 13.85 -37.46 -7.82
N LEU A 44 13.13 -36.59 -8.53
CA LEU A 44 13.03 -36.64 -9.98
C LEU A 44 14.12 -35.77 -10.62
N ARG A 45 14.83 -36.32 -11.60
CA ARG A 45 15.84 -35.60 -12.39
C ARG A 45 15.51 -35.72 -13.87
N ILE A 46 15.66 -34.60 -14.56
CA ILE A 46 15.49 -34.51 -16.02
C ILE A 46 16.87 -34.32 -16.64
N SER A 47 17.13 -35.04 -17.71
CA SER A 47 18.35 -34.86 -18.51
C SER A 47 18.28 -33.53 -19.27
N PRO A 48 19.31 -32.66 -19.23
CA PRO A 48 19.30 -31.40 -19.96
C PRO A 48 19.10 -31.61 -21.47
N GLY A 49 18.33 -30.75 -22.15
CA GLY A 49 18.07 -30.85 -23.60
C GLY A 49 19.33 -30.87 -24.46
N LYS A 50 20.41 -30.20 -24.03
CA LYS A 50 21.72 -30.28 -24.70
C LYS A 50 22.26 -31.71 -24.80
N GLY A 51 21.96 -32.56 -23.82
CA GLY A 51 22.39 -33.96 -23.80
C GLY A 51 21.34 -34.95 -24.29
N SER A 52 20.05 -34.67 -24.08
CA SER A 52 18.95 -35.57 -24.46
C SER A 52 18.32 -35.27 -25.83
N GLY A 53 18.53 -34.08 -26.38
CA GLY A 53 17.82 -33.56 -27.55
C GLY A 53 16.42 -33.02 -27.25
N PHE A 54 15.93 -33.14 -26.02
CA PHE A 54 14.59 -32.75 -25.60
C PHE A 54 14.63 -32.00 -24.25
N ASP A 55 14.05 -30.80 -24.21
CA ASP A 55 13.80 -30.05 -22.98
C ASP A 55 12.38 -30.38 -22.48
N LEU A 56 12.26 -30.71 -21.19
CA LEU A 56 10.98 -31.03 -20.57
C LEU A 56 10.44 -29.77 -19.87
N ASP A 57 9.46 -29.10 -20.48
CA ASP A 57 8.94 -27.82 -20.00
C ASP A 57 7.95 -27.94 -18.84
N ARG A 58 7.14 -29.01 -18.83
CA ARG A 58 6.09 -29.22 -17.83
C ARG A 58 6.11 -30.65 -17.32
N LEU A 59 6.15 -30.79 -15.99
CA LEU A 59 5.93 -32.05 -15.29
C LEU A 59 4.61 -31.95 -14.53
N VAL A 60 3.72 -32.92 -14.74
CA VAL A 60 2.47 -33.03 -13.99
C VAL A 60 2.42 -34.41 -13.36
N LEU A 61 2.29 -34.45 -12.03
CA LEU A 61 2.11 -35.68 -11.26
C LEU A 61 0.67 -35.72 -10.78
N ILE A 62 -0.14 -36.60 -11.38
CA ILE A 62 -1.57 -36.73 -11.09
C ILE A 62 -1.78 -38.08 -10.39
N ALA A 63 -2.39 -38.05 -9.21
CA ALA A 63 -2.82 -39.27 -8.55
C ALA A 63 -4.10 -39.79 -9.21
N PRO A 64 -4.24 -41.10 -9.47
CA PRO A 64 -5.45 -41.66 -10.12
C PRO A 64 -6.75 -41.38 -9.36
N SER A 65 -6.68 -41.13 -8.05
CA SER A 65 -7.83 -40.81 -7.20
C SER A 65 -8.32 -39.36 -7.33
N VAL A 66 -7.53 -38.48 -7.95
CA VAL A 66 -7.94 -37.09 -8.20
C VAL A 66 -8.72 -37.09 -9.51
N HIS A 67 -10.06 -37.04 -9.40
CA HIS A 67 -10.91 -36.76 -10.55
C HIS A 67 -10.53 -35.40 -11.11
N ASP A 68 -10.35 -35.30 -12.42
CA ASP A 68 -10.09 -34.00 -13.05
C ASP A 68 -11.31 -33.10 -12.83
N PRO A 69 -11.19 -32.03 -12.01
CA PRO A 69 -12.31 -31.15 -11.70
C PRO A 69 -12.83 -30.43 -12.96
N ALA A 70 -12.05 -30.39 -14.04
CA ALA A 70 -12.47 -29.81 -15.32
C ALA A 70 -13.50 -30.66 -16.08
N SER A 71 -13.68 -31.93 -15.72
CA SER A 71 -14.63 -32.86 -16.36
C SER A 71 -16.09 -32.48 -16.10
N ASP A 72 -16.34 -31.79 -14.99
CA ASP A 72 -17.67 -31.46 -14.50
C ASP A 72 -17.83 -29.93 -14.46
N ARG A 73 -17.80 -29.30 -15.65
CA ARG A 73 -18.12 -27.87 -15.78
C ARG A 73 -19.60 -27.66 -15.45
N GLN A 74 -19.90 -27.51 -14.17
CA GLN A 74 -21.19 -27.02 -13.74
C GLN A 74 -21.30 -25.54 -14.13
N THR A 75 -22.31 -25.23 -14.93
CA THR A 75 -22.66 -23.85 -15.26
C THR A 75 -23.19 -23.18 -13.99
N GLY A 76 -22.55 -22.09 -13.56
CA GLY A 76 -23.04 -21.26 -12.46
C GLY A 76 -24.34 -20.52 -12.82
N PRO A 77 -24.95 -19.80 -11.87
CA PRO A 77 -26.12 -18.97 -12.16
C PRO A 77 -25.80 -17.88 -13.19
N GLU A 78 -26.83 -17.39 -13.87
CA GLU A 78 -26.68 -16.25 -14.77
C GLU A 78 -26.48 -14.99 -13.92
N LEU A 79 -25.35 -14.30 -14.13
CA LEU A 79 -25.03 -13.05 -13.45
C LEU A 79 -25.27 -11.86 -14.38
N GLN A 80 -26.18 -10.98 -13.98
CA GLN A 80 -26.48 -9.74 -14.70
C GLN A 80 -26.00 -8.53 -13.89
N VAL A 81 -25.09 -7.75 -14.47
CA VAL A 81 -24.67 -6.47 -13.88
C VAL A 81 -25.74 -5.41 -14.15
N THR A 82 -26.34 -4.87 -13.11
CA THR A 82 -27.42 -3.88 -13.22
C THR A 82 -26.90 -2.44 -13.07
N ALA A 83 -25.85 -2.24 -12.29
CA ALA A 83 -25.17 -0.96 -12.18
C ALA A 83 -23.68 -1.15 -11.89
N GLU A 84 -22.84 -0.29 -12.46
CA GLU A 84 -21.40 -0.33 -12.26
C GLU A 84 -20.83 1.09 -12.13
N SER A 85 -19.90 1.25 -11.20
CA SER A 85 -19.08 2.44 -11.05
C SER A 85 -17.65 2.05 -10.71
N ARG A 86 -16.76 3.04 -10.61
CA ARG A 86 -15.37 2.82 -10.18
C ARG A 86 -15.24 2.24 -8.76
N THR A 87 -16.29 2.31 -7.95
CA THR A 87 -16.26 1.93 -6.52
C THR A 87 -17.46 1.10 -6.07
N SER A 88 -18.27 0.63 -7.02
CA SER A 88 -19.44 -0.20 -6.74
C SER A 88 -19.84 -1.04 -7.94
N MET A 89 -20.41 -2.20 -7.69
CA MET A 89 -20.99 -3.05 -8.71
C MET A 89 -22.21 -3.74 -8.11
N ASP A 90 -23.36 -3.55 -8.74
CA ASP A 90 -24.61 -4.17 -8.32
C ASP A 90 -24.95 -5.24 -9.38
N ILE A 91 -25.11 -6.47 -8.92
CA ILE A 91 -25.28 -7.67 -9.74
C ILE A 91 -26.51 -8.42 -9.26
N VAL A 92 -27.24 -9.03 -10.18
CA VAL A 92 -28.38 -9.89 -9.89
C VAL A 92 -28.07 -11.28 -10.42
N ALA A 93 -28.19 -12.30 -9.56
CA ALA A 93 -28.04 -13.70 -9.93
C ALA A 93 -29.41 -14.35 -10.16
N ARG A 94 -29.56 -15.08 -11.26
CA ARG A 94 -30.82 -15.74 -11.69
C ARG A 94 -30.57 -17.21 -12.08
N GLY A 95 -31.64 -18.00 -12.10
CA GLY A 95 -31.61 -19.42 -12.45
C GLY A 95 -31.40 -20.29 -11.22
N GLU A 96 -31.26 -21.60 -11.38
CA GLU A 96 -31.11 -22.53 -10.24
C GLU A 96 -29.84 -22.21 -9.42
N ILE A 97 -30.01 -21.55 -8.28
CA ILE A 97 -28.90 -21.09 -7.45
C ILE A 97 -28.45 -22.19 -6.50
N ARG A 98 -27.41 -22.91 -6.88
CA ARG A 98 -26.59 -23.72 -5.97
C ARG A 98 -25.47 -22.85 -5.39
N SER A 99 -24.75 -23.36 -4.39
CA SER A 99 -23.55 -22.67 -3.89
C SER A 99 -22.57 -22.40 -5.05
N PHE A 100 -22.16 -21.14 -5.22
CA PHE A 100 -21.31 -20.74 -6.33
C PHE A 100 -20.23 -19.76 -5.87
N TRP A 101 -19.10 -19.76 -6.58
CA TRP A 101 -18.06 -18.75 -6.38
C TRP A 101 -18.39 -17.50 -7.20
N LEU A 102 -18.62 -16.39 -6.51
CA LEU A 102 -18.58 -15.07 -7.12
C LEU A 102 -17.11 -14.63 -7.19
N VAL A 103 -16.58 -14.51 -8.40
CA VAL A 103 -15.19 -14.08 -8.63
C VAL A 103 -15.19 -12.70 -9.29
N LEU A 104 -14.61 -11.72 -8.61
CA LEU A 104 -14.32 -10.40 -9.17
C LEU A 104 -12.90 -10.44 -9.75
N GLY A 105 -12.80 -10.38 -11.07
CA GLY A 105 -11.54 -10.44 -11.85
C GLY A 105 -10.60 -9.23 -11.71
N GLN A 106 -10.57 -8.61 -10.53
CA GLN A 106 -9.63 -7.56 -10.14
C GLN A 106 -8.67 -8.12 -9.10
N SER A 107 -7.47 -7.53 -8.99
CA SER A 107 -6.50 -7.91 -7.96
C SER A 107 -7.11 -7.90 -6.55
N TYR A 108 -6.73 -8.90 -5.76
CA TYR A 108 -7.19 -9.12 -4.40
C TYR A 108 -6.94 -7.89 -3.51
N SER A 109 -7.94 -7.53 -2.72
CA SER A 109 -7.88 -6.42 -1.77
C SER A 109 -8.97 -6.54 -0.69
N ASP A 110 -8.60 -6.27 0.56
CA ASP A 110 -9.52 -6.18 1.70
C ASP A 110 -10.51 -4.98 1.62
N GLY A 111 -10.34 -4.11 0.62
CA GLY A 111 -11.16 -2.92 0.42
C GLY A 111 -12.55 -3.20 -0.18
N TRP A 112 -12.69 -4.26 -0.97
CA TRP A 112 -13.98 -4.67 -1.51
C TRP A 112 -14.81 -5.36 -0.44
N ARG A 113 -16.09 -5.02 -0.34
CA ARG A 113 -17.05 -5.70 0.54
C ARG A 113 -18.29 -6.10 -0.25
N LEU A 114 -18.79 -7.29 0.03
CA LEU A 114 -20.01 -7.84 -0.54
C LEU A 114 -21.15 -7.74 0.47
N THR A 115 -22.30 -7.28 -0.01
CA THR A 115 -23.59 -7.39 0.67
C THR A 115 -24.53 -8.18 -0.25
N LEU A 116 -25.38 -9.00 0.34
CA LEU A 116 -26.19 -10.01 -0.31
C LEU A 116 -27.64 -9.82 0.10
N ASP A 117 -28.55 -9.92 -0.85
CA ASP A 117 -29.99 -9.99 -0.62
C ASP A 117 -30.49 -11.38 -1.02
N GLY A 118 -30.88 -12.20 -0.05
CA GLY A 118 -31.35 -13.58 -0.28
C GLY A 118 -30.24 -14.65 -0.31
N ALA A 119 -29.02 -14.29 0.07
CA ALA A 119 -27.88 -15.21 0.15
C ALA A 119 -26.97 -14.89 1.34
N THR A 120 -26.07 -15.81 1.67
CA THR A 120 -25.05 -15.62 2.69
C THR A 120 -23.70 -16.18 2.24
N VAL A 121 -22.64 -15.66 2.83
CA VAL A 121 -21.28 -16.23 2.80
C VAL A 121 -20.90 -16.49 4.25
N ASP A 122 -20.64 -17.75 4.58
CA ASP A 122 -20.35 -18.19 5.97
C ASP A 122 -21.39 -17.68 7.00
N GLY A 123 -22.66 -17.62 6.60
CA GLY A 123 -23.76 -17.18 7.45
C GLY A 123 -23.94 -15.66 7.59
N ALA A 124 -23.07 -14.84 6.98
CA ALA A 124 -23.21 -13.39 6.92
C ALA A 124 -23.79 -12.92 5.58
N ASP A 125 -24.54 -11.83 5.59
CA ASP A 125 -25.18 -11.24 4.41
C ASP A 125 -24.63 -9.84 4.05
N SER A 126 -23.83 -9.21 4.90
CA SER A 126 -23.45 -7.81 4.72
C SER A 126 -22.02 -7.51 5.12
N GLY A 127 -21.36 -6.65 4.34
CA GLY A 127 -20.00 -6.20 4.64
C GLY A 127 -18.94 -7.31 4.61
N ILE A 128 -19.16 -8.37 3.82
CA ILE A 128 -18.34 -9.57 3.79
C ILE A 128 -17.03 -9.30 3.04
N ALA A 129 -15.88 -9.67 3.62
CA ALA A 129 -14.57 -9.53 3.00
C ALA A 129 -14.29 -10.66 1.98
N PRO A 130 -13.50 -10.40 0.93
CA PRO A 130 -13.14 -11.42 -0.05
C PRO A 130 -12.10 -12.40 0.49
N VAL A 131 -12.07 -13.57 -0.12
CA VAL A 131 -10.92 -14.49 -0.06
C VAL A 131 -10.17 -14.47 -1.38
N LEU A 132 -8.88 -14.84 -1.35
CA LEU A 132 -8.05 -14.94 -2.55
C LEU A 132 -8.46 -16.17 -3.38
N VAL A 133 -8.88 -15.94 -4.62
CA VAL A 133 -9.21 -17.00 -5.59
C VAL A 133 -8.32 -16.87 -6.82
N ASP A 134 -8.02 -17.99 -7.48
CA ASP A 134 -7.17 -18.07 -8.68
C ASP A 134 -5.78 -17.42 -8.54
N GLY A 135 -5.29 -17.32 -7.30
CA GLY A 135 -3.99 -16.73 -6.98
C GLY A 135 -3.90 -15.20 -7.18
N PHE A 136 -4.99 -14.52 -7.57
CA PHE A 136 -4.96 -13.07 -7.74
C PHE A 136 -6.29 -12.35 -7.48
N ALA A 137 -7.44 -13.03 -7.57
CA ALA A 137 -8.76 -12.40 -7.63
C ALA A 137 -9.43 -12.31 -6.25
N ASN A 138 -10.45 -11.45 -6.17
CA ASN A 138 -11.34 -11.39 -5.01
C ASN A 138 -12.48 -12.41 -5.21
N GLY A 139 -12.75 -13.24 -4.21
CA GLY A 139 -13.80 -14.26 -4.30
C GLY A 139 -14.68 -14.38 -3.06
N TRP A 140 -15.90 -14.85 -3.27
CA TRP A 140 -16.88 -15.17 -2.23
C TRP A 140 -17.62 -16.46 -2.58
N LEU A 141 -17.71 -17.40 -1.65
CA LEU A 141 -18.54 -18.60 -1.81
C LEU A 141 -19.97 -18.26 -1.37
N VAL A 142 -20.80 -17.89 -2.34
CA VAL A 142 -22.19 -17.49 -2.10
C VAL A 142 -23.04 -18.74 -1.94
N THR A 143 -23.84 -18.76 -0.88
CA THR A 143 -24.80 -19.82 -0.58
C THR A 143 -26.19 -19.21 -0.45
N GLN A 144 -27.21 -19.85 -1.04
CA GLN A 144 -28.57 -19.34 -0.94
C GLN A 144 -29.07 -19.44 0.51
N ALA A 145 -29.70 -18.38 1.00
CA ALA A 145 -30.29 -18.39 2.34
C ALA A 145 -31.53 -19.30 2.36
N GLN A 146 -31.75 -20.01 3.47
CA GLN A 146 -32.91 -20.89 3.62
C GLN A 146 -34.23 -20.11 3.49
N GLY A 147 -35.08 -20.52 2.54
CA GLY A 147 -36.38 -19.90 2.29
C GLY A 147 -36.33 -18.58 1.49
N ALA A 148 -35.16 -18.14 1.03
CA ALA A 148 -35.04 -16.97 0.18
C ALA A 148 -35.55 -17.24 -1.24
N SER A 149 -36.29 -16.27 -1.80
CA SER A 149 -36.79 -16.31 -3.18
C SER A 149 -35.77 -15.69 -4.15
N GLU A 150 -35.73 -16.21 -5.37
CA GLU A 150 -34.98 -15.58 -6.48
C GLU A 150 -35.62 -14.24 -6.89
N PRO A 151 -34.82 -13.28 -7.42
CA PRO A 151 -33.38 -13.36 -7.68
C PRO A 151 -32.53 -12.93 -6.48
N ILE A 152 -31.25 -13.35 -6.44
CA ILE A 152 -30.30 -12.92 -5.41
C ILE A 152 -29.64 -11.60 -5.82
N GLY A 153 -29.69 -10.62 -4.94
CA GLY A 153 -28.97 -9.35 -5.10
C GLY A 153 -27.54 -9.46 -4.55
N LEU A 154 -26.56 -9.00 -5.32
CA LEU A 154 -25.15 -8.98 -4.95
C LEU A 154 -24.64 -7.54 -5.09
N HIS A 155 -24.22 -6.94 -3.98
CA HIS A 155 -23.79 -5.54 -3.90
C HIS A 155 -22.34 -5.45 -3.48
N LEU A 156 -21.46 -5.19 -4.45
CA LEU A 156 -20.04 -4.98 -4.22
C LEU A 156 -19.77 -3.49 -4.00
N ARG A 157 -19.03 -3.16 -2.93
CA ARG A 157 -18.67 -1.77 -2.59
C ARG A 157 -17.19 -1.66 -2.21
N TRP A 158 -16.50 -0.69 -2.79
CA TRP A 158 -15.14 -0.32 -2.38
C TRP A 158 -15.22 0.61 -1.16
N THR A 159 -15.04 0.03 0.02
CA THR A 159 -15.20 0.74 1.29
C THR A 159 -14.16 1.84 1.57
N PRO A 160 -12.88 1.74 1.12
CA PRO A 160 -11.90 2.81 1.34
C PRO A 160 -12.30 4.16 0.73
N GLN A 161 -13.19 4.18 -0.27
CA GLN A 161 -13.67 5.43 -0.88
C GLN A 161 -14.35 6.37 0.12
N ARG A 162 -14.92 5.85 1.23
CA ARG A 162 -15.54 6.69 2.26
C ARG A 162 -14.51 7.57 2.97
N LEU A 163 -13.36 7.00 3.32
CA LEU A 163 -12.27 7.75 3.96
C LEU A 163 -11.69 8.77 3.01
N VAL A 164 -11.44 8.40 1.74
CA VAL A 164 -10.92 9.32 0.72
C VAL A 164 -11.86 10.51 0.54
N ARG A 165 -13.18 10.29 0.43
CA ARG A 165 -14.16 11.38 0.32
C ARG A 165 -14.15 12.30 1.54
N LEU A 166 -14.06 11.74 2.74
CA LEU A 166 -13.98 12.53 3.98
C LEU A 166 -12.70 13.37 4.02
N SER A 167 -11.54 12.78 3.67
CA SER A 167 -10.26 13.48 3.61
C SER A 167 -10.22 14.58 2.55
N LEU A 168 -10.80 14.34 1.37
CA LEU A 168 -10.94 15.36 0.33
C LEU A 168 -11.84 16.52 0.78
N GLY A 169 -12.95 16.21 1.44
CA GLY A 169 -13.83 17.22 2.04
C GLY A 169 -13.09 18.06 3.07
N LEU A 170 -12.39 17.42 4.01
CA LEU A 170 -11.59 18.12 5.03
C LEU A 170 -10.47 18.98 4.42
N SER A 171 -9.81 18.47 3.38
CA SER A 171 -8.76 19.20 2.65
C SER A 171 -9.31 20.44 1.94
N LEU A 172 -10.51 20.33 1.34
CA LEU A 172 -11.18 21.46 0.71
C LEU A 172 -11.53 22.54 1.76
N PHE A 173 -12.05 22.15 2.93
CA PHE A 173 -12.31 23.09 4.02
C PHE A 173 -11.04 23.76 4.53
N ALA A 174 -9.96 23.00 4.71
CA ALA A 174 -8.66 23.54 5.13
C ALA A 174 -8.11 24.53 4.09
N ALA A 175 -8.15 24.19 2.80
CA ALA A 175 -7.70 25.06 1.72
C ALA A 175 -8.52 26.35 1.64
N ALA A 176 -9.84 26.27 1.76
CA ALA A 176 -10.73 27.43 1.83
C ALA A 176 -10.41 28.31 3.06
N GLY A 177 -10.15 27.69 4.22
CA GLY A 177 -9.71 28.38 5.43
C GLY A 177 -8.39 29.12 5.24
N CYS A 178 -7.38 28.47 4.65
CA CYS A 178 -6.11 29.09 4.32
C CYS A 178 -6.27 30.26 3.34
N LEU A 179 -7.11 30.11 2.30
CA LEU A 179 -7.42 31.18 1.35
C LEU A 179 -8.10 32.37 2.04
N LEU A 180 -9.04 32.12 2.96
CA LEU A 180 -9.72 33.15 3.71
C LEU A 180 -8.75 33.94 4.62
N VAL A 181 -7.85 33.22 5.31
CA VAL A 181 -6.80 33.83 6.14
C VAL A 181 -5.86 34.66 5.29
N ALA A 182 -5.39 34.13 4.15
CA ALA A 182 -4.52 34.84 3.23
C ALA A 182 -5.20 36.09 2.66
N TRP A 183 -6.49 36.00 2.30
CA TRP A 183 -7.26 37.13 1.79
C TRP A 183 -7.45 38.22 2.84
N ARG A 184 -7.75 37.86 4.10
CA ARG A 184 -7.85 38.83 5.20
C ARG A 184 -6.49 39.46 5.55
N GLY A 185 -5.42 38.67 5.57
CA GLY A 185 -4.06 39.14 5.89
C GLY A 185 -3.45 40.09 4.87
N ARG A 186 -3.99 40.16 3.63
CA ARG A 186 -3.56 41.15 2.62
C ARG A 186 -3.87 42.61 3.01
N ARG A 187 -4.70 42.84 4.02
CA ARG A 187 -5.03 44.20 4.48
C ARG A 187 -3.92 44.84 5.34
N ASP A 188 -2.95 44.05 5.82
CA ASP A 188 -1.83 44.51 6.66
C ASP A 188 -0.57 44.89 5.85
N ILE A 189 -0.66 45.07 4.53
CA ILE A 189 0.51 45.42 3.71
C ILE A 189 0.78 46.92 3.85
N GLY A 190 1.41 47.32 4.96
CA GLY A 190 2.12 48.58 5.07
C GLY A 190 3.32 48.62 4.09
N VAL A 191 3.81 49.83 3.80
CA VAL A 191 4.97 50.04 2.92
C VAL A 191 6.14 49.18 3.41
N ARG A 192 6.52 48.16 2.62
CA ARG A 192 7.67 47.31 2.94
C ARG A 192 8.95 48.12 2.79
N SER A 193 9.53 48.54 3.92
CA SER A 193 10.93 48.96 3.95
C SER A 193 11.78 47.74 3.61
N PHE A 194 12.37 47.73 2.42
CA PHE A 194 13.41 46.76 2.07
C PHE A 194 14.65 47.07 2.92
N GLU A 195 14.71 46.52 4.13
CA GLU A 195 16.00 46.41 4.82
C GLU A 195 16.86 45.41 4.03
N PRO A 196 18.04 45.80 3.54
CA PRO A 196 18.93 44.87 2.88
C PRO A 196 19.26 43.72 3.83
N SER A 197 19.26 42.49 3.31
CA SER A 197 19.63 41.28 4.02
C SER A 197 21.08 41.37 4.49
N ARG A 198 21.30 41.98 5.65
CA ARG A 198 22.59 41.95 6.33
C ARG A 198 22.86 40.51 6.74
N LEU A 199 24.05 40.01 6.41
CA LEU A 199 24.57 38.78 6.99
C LEU A 199 24.62 38.98 8.51
N LEU A 200 23.57 38.51 9.20
CA LEU A 200 23.42 38.65 10.64
C LEU A 200 24.56 37.91 11.33
N PRO A 201 25.19 38.49 12.37
CA PRO A 201 26.22 37.80 13.14
C PRO A 201 25.69 36.47 13.70
N ALA A 202 26.56 35.45 13.75
CA ALA A 202 26.24 34.09 14.19
C ALA A 202 25.76 33.99 15.65
N HIS A 203 25.87 35.08 16.41
CA HIS A 203 25.36 35.21 17.77
C HIS A 203 24.37 36.37 17.86
N ARG A 204 23.09 36.07 17.65
CA ARG A 204 22.03 36.89 18.25
C ARG A 204 21.72 36.32 19.64
N PRO A 205 21.62 37.16 20.69
CA PRO A 205 21.09 36.72 21.97
C PRO A 205 19.62 36.32 21.78
N ARG A 206 19.17 35.40 22.64
CA ARG A 206 17.81 34.87 22.76
C ARG A 206 16.73 35.85 22.26
N ALA A 207 15.83 35.35 21.40
CA ALA A 207 14.69 36.12 20.90
C ALA A 207 13.86 36.67 22.09
N LYS A 208 13.19 37.82 21.89
CA LYS A 208 12.27 38.33 22.91
C LYS A 208 11.20 37.27 23.19
N PRO A 209 10.89 36.99 24.47
CA PRO A 209 9.92 35.97 24.81
C PRO A 209 8.52 36.43 24.41
N VAL A 210 7.88 35.62 23.57
CA VAL A 210 6.47 35.79 23.20
C VAL A 210 5.57 35.47 24.41
N GLY A 211 4.40 36.11 24.48
CA GLY A 211 3.40 35.85 25.52
C GLY A 211 3.07 34.37 25.70
N LEU A 212 2.88 33.94 26.96
CA LEU A 212 2.72 32.51 27.31
C LEU A 212 1.57 31.83 26.56
N VAL A 213 0.43 32.52 26.43
CA VAL A 213 -0.76 31.98 25.74
C VAL A 213 -0.44 31.72 24.27
N THR A 214 0.11 32.71 23.56
CA THR A 214 0.49 32.59 22.15
C THR A 214 1.52 31.48 21.94
N ALA A 215 2.58 31.44 22.76
CA ALA A 215 3.61 30.40 22.68
C ALA A 215 3.02 28.99 22.89
N THR A 216 2.11 28.85 23.84
CA THR A 216 1.47 27.57 24.15
C THR A 216 0.50 27.13 23.05
N CYS A 217 -0.32 28.04 22.53
CA CYS A 217 -1.22 27.75 21.41
C CYS A 217 -0.43 27.37 20.14
N THR A 218 0.62 28.12 19.79
CA THR A 218 1.47 27.80 18.63
C THR A 218 2.16 26.45 18.79
N ALA A 219 2.76 26.18 19.96
CA ALA A 219 3.39 24.89 20.23
C ALA A 219 2.40 23.72 20.18
N ALA A 220 1.18 23.90 20.69
CA ALA A 220 0.13 22.89 20.63
C ALA A 220 -0.30 22.59 19.18
N VAL A 221 -0.45 23.63 18.34
CA VAL A 221 -0.79 23.46 16.92
C VAL A 221 0.35 22.75 16.17
N VAL A 222 1.61 23.16 16.37
CA VAL A 222 2.77 22.51 15.75
C VAL A 222 2.90 21.06 16.21
N GLY A 223 2.73 20.80 17.50
CA GLY A 223 2.76 19.45 18.08
C GLY A 223 1.64 18.54 17.56
N GLY A 224 0.41 19.05 17.49
CA GLY A 224 -0.73 18.34 16.92
C GLY A 224 -0.53 18.03 15.43
N PHE A 225 0.00 18.98 14.67
CA PHE A 225 0.35 18.77 13.26
C PHE A 225 1.45 17.71 13.10
N ALA A 226 2.50 17.75 13.93
CA ALA A 226 3.55 16.74 13.94
C ALA A 226 3.00 15.35 14.28
N LEU A 227 2.09 15.25 15.25
CA LEU A 227 1.49 13.98 15.68
C LEU A 227 0.69 13.31 14.55
N VAL A 228 -0.02 14.10 13.73
CA VAL A 228 -0.80 13.58 12.59
C VAL A 228 0.10 13.13 11.42
N ASN A 229 1.27 13.73 11.26
CA ASN A 229 2.16 13.47 10.12
C ASN A 229 3.29 12.47 10.41
N LEU A 230 3.57 12.18 11.68
CA LEU A 230 4.57 11.18 12.06
C LEU A 230 3.94 9.79 12.18
N PRO A 231 4.69 8.72 11.87
CA PRO A 231 4.18 7.36 11.97
C PRO A 231 3.80 7.00 13.42
N GLY A 232 2.67 6.32 13.61
CA GLY A 232 2.10 5.98 14.92
C GLY A 232 2.82 4.87 15.71
N GLY A 233 4.06 4.52 15.34
CA GLY A 233 4.85 3.53 16.08
C GLY A 233 5.37 4.05 17.41
N TRP A 234 5.51 3.17 18.41
CA TRP A 234 5.96 3.54 19.76
C TRP A 234 7.31 4.29 19.78
N ALA A 235 8.20 3.96 18.83
CA ALA A 235 9.52 4.57 18.69
C ALA A 235 9.46 6.09 18.40
N TRP A 236 8.34 6.58 17.86
CA TRP A 236 8.18 7.97 17.41
C TRP A 236 7.20 8.79 18.25
N SER A 237 6.54 8.18 19.24
CA SER A 237 5.51 8.82 20.06
C SER A 237 6.01 10.07 20.81
N TRP A 238 7.31 10.15 21.10
CA TRP A 238 7.93 11.29 21.79
C TRP A 238 8.41 12.41 20.87
N VAL A 239 8.46 12.20 19.55
CA VAL A 239 9.00 13.20 18.63
C VAL A 239 8.06 14.38 18.45
N ALA A 240 6.75 14.15 18.31
CA ALA A 240 5.78 15.24 18.22
C ALA A 240 5.75 16.12 19.49
N PRO A 241 5.69 15.58 20.72
CA PRO A 241 5.89 16.35 21.94
C PRO A 241 7.24 17.08 22.00
N GLY A 242 8.32 16.45 21.53
CA GLY A 242 9.64 17.07 21.44
C GLY A 242 9.67 18.29 20.53
N ILE A 243 9.03 18.21 19.35
CA ILE A 243 8.90 19.35 18.42
C ILE A 243 8.02 20.46 19.02
N ALA A 244 6.92 20.11 19.71
CA ALA A 244 6.08 21.07 20.40
C ALA A 244 6.87 21.81 21.49
N PHE A 245 7.63 21.07 22.30
CA PHE A 245 8.46 21.63 23.36
C PHE A 245 9.61 22.49 22.83
N ALA A 246 10.26 22.07 21.73
CA ALA A 246 11.28 22.85 21.05
C ALA A 246 10.71 24.18 20.52
N SER A 247 9.54 24.13 19.87
CA SER A 247 8.82 25.33 19.42
C SER A 247 8.48 26.27 20.59
N TRP A 248 7.95 25.71 21.69
CA TRP A 248 7.59 26.48 22.88
C TRP A 248 8.81 27.17 23.51
N THR A 249 9.89 26.42 23.72
CA THR A 249 11.14 26.95 24.30
C THR A 249 11.83 27.95 23.38
N GLY A 250 11.73 27.76 22.06
CA GLY A 250 12.17 28.74 21.04
C GLY A 250 11.40 30.06 21.16
N LEU A 251 10.06 30.02 21.16
CA LEU A 251 9.19 31.20 21.31
C LEU A 251 9.35 31.90 22.67
N ARG A 252 9.69 31.16 23.72
CA ARG A 252 9.98 31.70 25.05
C ARG A 252 11.41 32.27 25.18
N GLY A 253 12.19 32.26 24.10
CA GLY A 253 13.57 32.76 24.10
C GLY A 253 14.50 31.92 24.98
N MET A 254 14.16 30.67 25.29
CA MET A 254 15.01 29.80 26.13
C MET A 254 16.13 29.17 25.30
N LEU A 255 15.83 28.84 24.04
CA LEU A 255 16.78 28.31 23.06
C LEU A 255 17.46 29.42 22.25
N PRO A 256 18.69 29.20 21.74
CA PRO A 256 19.30 30.07 20.75
C PRO A 256 18.41 30.25 19.51
N GLN A 257 18.46 31.44 18.91
CA GLN A 257 17.73 31.69 17.67
C GLN A 257 18.20 30.71 16.59
N ARG A 258 17.26 30.09 15.86
CA ARG A 258 17.49 29.12 14.76
C ARG A 258 17.79 27.68 15.16
N THR A 259 17.65 27.27 16.42
CA THR A 259 17.79 25.84 16.81
C THR A 259 16.90 24.93 15.99
N SER A 260 15.61 25.25 15.86
CA SER A 260 14.64 24.48 15.07
C SER A 260 15.07 24.37 13.60
N ALA A 261 15.53 25.47 13.00
CA ALA A 261 16.01 25.48 11.62
C ALA A 261 17.27 24.62 11.41
N LEU A 262 18.26 24.76 12.30
CA LEU A 262 19.50 23.97 12.25
C LEU A 262 19.23 22.49 12.46
N ALA A 263 18.38 22.14 13.43
CA ALA A 263 17.95 20.77 13.65
C ALA A 263 17.24 20.19 12.42
N GLY A 264 16.39 20.99 11.75
CA GLY A 264 15.75 20.59 10.49
C GLY A 264 16.75 20.32 9.37
N VAL A 265 17.74 21.22 9.18
CA VAL A 265 18.81 21.04 8.18
C VAL A 265 19.65 19.80 8.49
N LEU A 266 20.03 19.58 9.75
CA LEU A 266 20.79 18.41 10.18
C LEU A 266 20.00 17.12 9.97
N ALA A 267 18.70 17.09 10.28
CA ALA A 267 17.84 15.94 10.04
C ALA A 267 17.75 15.60 8.54
N MET A 268 17.56 16.61 7.68
CA MET A 268 17.51 16.42 6.22
C MET A 268 18.87 15.97 5.66
N GLY A 269 19.96 16.56 6.13
CA GLY A 269 21.32 16.19 5.73
C GLY A 269 21.62 14.74 6.13
N THR A 270 21.26 14.35 7.35
CA THR A 270 21.42 12.98 7.85
C THR A 270 20.62 11.99 7.01
N ALA A 271 19.35 12.28 6.72
CA ALA A 271 18.52 11.45 5.86
C ALA A 271 19.14 11.28 4.46
N THR A 272 19.60 12.37 3.87
CA THR A 272 20.21 12.40 2.53
C THR A 272 21.50 11.58 2.48
N VAL A 273 22.41 11.81 3.43
CA VAL A 273 23.69 11.09 3.52
C VAL A 273 23.42 9.60 3.76
N TRP A 274 22.45 9.27 4.62
CA TRP A 274 22.08 7.89 4.89
C TRP A 274 21.57 7.17 3.64
N ILE A 275 20.63 7.78 2.90
CA ILE A 275 20.10 7.23 1.64
C ILE A 275 21.24 7.05 0.63
N ALA A 276 22.06 8.07 0.42
CA ALA A 276 23.17 8.01 -0.53
C ALA A 276 24.19 6.91 -0.17
N ALA A 277 24.61 6.83 1.09
CA ALA A 277 25.56 5.83 1.56
C ALA A 277 25.02 4.40 1.39
N ASN A 278 23.75 4.18 1.73
CA ASN A 278 23.11 2.87 1.58
C ASN A 278 22.90 2.52 0.10
N GLN A 279 22.51 3.47 -0.75
CA GLN A 279 22.37 3.23 -2.18
C GLN A 279 23.71 2.86 -2.83
N ILE A 280 24.81 3.53 -2.45
CA ILE A 280 26.15 3.23 -2.96
C ILE A 280 26.61 1.85 -2.49
N ARG A 281 26.36 1.51 -1.22
CA ARG A 281 26.80 0.25 -0.59
C ARG A 281 26.02 -0.97 -1.07
N PHE A 282 24.69 -0.89 -1.07
CA PHE A 282 23.82 -2.04 -1.30
C PHE A 282 23.26 -2.11 -2.73
N ARG A 283 23.41 -1.04 -3.52
CA ARG A 283 22.99 -0.97 -4.93
C ARG A 283 21.54 -1.46 -5.14
N PHE A 284 20.63 -0.97 -4.32
CA PHE A 284 19.22 -1.34 -4.40
C PHE A 284 18.67 -1.14 -5.82
N PRO A 285 17.78 -2.03 -6.30
CA PRO A 285 17.18 -1.94 -7.61
C PRO A 285 16.41 -0.63 -7.77
N ARG A 286 16.45 -0.04 -8.97
CA ARG A 286 15.82 1.24 -9.30
C ARG A 286 14.45 1.03 -9.95
N ASP A 287 13.62 0.24 -9.28
CA ASP A 287 12.25 -0.04 -9.70
C ASP A 287 11.26 0.57 -8.70
N PHE A 288 9.97 0.24 -8.85
CA PHE A 288 8.90 0.76 -7.99
C PHE A 288 9.06 0.36 -6.51
N VAL A 289 9.92 -0.61 -6.19
CA VAL A 289 10.16 -1.09 -4.83
C VAL A 289 11.26 -0.27 -4.13
N TRP A 290 12.03 0.53 -4.87
CA TRP A 290 13.16 1.31 -4.33
C TRP A 290 12.83 2.12 -3.05
N PRO A 291 11.69 2.84 -2.94
CA PRO A 291 11.38 3.60 -1.73
C PRO A 291 11.19 2.73 -0.48
N LEU A 292 10.79 1.46 -0.63
CA LEU A 292 10.53 0.55 0.50
C LEU A 292 11.80 0.23 1.30
N PHE A 293 12.98 0.33 0.68
CA PHE A 293 14.26 0.15 1.38
C PHE A 293 14.60 1.31 2.34
N PHE A 294 13.87 2.44 2.28
CA PHE A 294 14.18 3.65 3.03
C PHE A 294 13.01 4.17 3.88
N GLU A 295 11.99 3.36 4.15
CA GLU A 295 10.80 3.76 4.93
C GLU A 295 11.16 4.38 6.29
N HIS A 296 12.18 3.84 6.96
CA HIS A 296 12.63 4.35 8.26
C HIS A 296 13.31 5.72 8.16
N VAL A 297 13.97 6.01 7.04
CA VAL A 297 14.71 7.26 6.82
C VAL A 297 13.78 8.39 6.42
N HIS A 298 12.65 8.07 5.78
CA HIS A 298 11.61 9.03 5.46
C HIS A 298 11.15 9.83 6.69
N VAL A 299 11.11 9.20 7.88
CA VAL A 299 10.74 9.87 9.12
C VAL A 299 11.66 11.05 9.44
N LEU A 300 12.96 10.94 9.21
CA LEU A 300 13.91 12.05 9.37
C LEU A 300 13.61 13.20 8.39
N GLY A 301 13.20 12.86 7.17
CA GLY A 301 12.75 13.85 6.18
C GLY A 301 11.50 14.60 6.64
N VAL A 302 10.50 13.89 7.20
CA VAL A 302 9.29 14.51 7.77
C VAL A 302 9.63 15.40 8.96
N ILE A 303 10.47 14.93 9.90
CA ILE A 303 10.96 15.71 11.05
C ILE A 303 11.64 16.99 10.57
N ALA A 304 12.47 16.92 9.53
CA ALA A 304 13.15 18.08 8.98
C ALA A 304 12.16 19.14 8.47
N VAL A 305 11.14 18.73 7.71
CA VAL A 305 10.09 19.64 7.21
C VAL A 305 9.32 20.28 8.36
N LEU A 306 8.95 19.51 9.38
CA LEU A 306 8.23 20.00 10.55
C LEU A 306 9.05 21.01 11.36
N LEU A 307 10.33 20.75 11.57
CA LEU A 307 11.24 21.66 12.29
C LEU A 307 11.48 22.95 11.52
N LEU A 308 11.59 22.89 10.19
CA LEU A 308 11.70 24.08 9.34
C LEU A 308 10.41 24.91 9.33
N ALA A 309 9.24 24.26 9.32
CA ALA A 309 7.96 24.93 9.44
C ALA A 309 7.80 25.62 10.80
N ALA A 310 8.20 24.95 11.90
CA ALA A 310 8.24 25.54 13.23
C ALA A 310 9.16 26.78 13.28
N ALA A 311 10.37 26.66 12.72
CA ALA A 311 11.31 27.78 12.64
C ALA A 311 10.76 28.96 11.84
N ALA A 312 10.00 28.69 10.77
CA ALA A 312 9.34 29.74 9.99
C ALA A 312 8.23 30.43 10.79
N ALA A 313 7.44 29.67 11.57
CA ALA A 313 6.41 30.23 12.44
C ALA A 313 7.00 31.09 13.56
N GLU A 314 8.07 30.62 14.21
CA GLU A 314 8.84 31.39 15.20
C GLU A 314 9.31 32.74 14.62
N ALA A 315 9.93 32.71 13.44
CA ALA A 315 10.44 33.91 12.78
C ALA A 315 9.33 34.89 12.34
N LEU A 316 8.15 34.39 11.98
CA LEU A 316 6.99 35.23 11.62
C LEU A 316 6.41 35.94 12.84
N ILE A 317 6.30 35.25 13.97
CA ILE A 317 5.78 35.82 15.22
C ILE A 317 6.74 36.88 15.75
N GLU A 318 8.05 36.59 15.78
CA GLU A 318 9.07 37.55 16.21
C GLU A 318 9.03 38.85 15.40
N ARG A 319 8.79 38.77 14.08
CA ARG A 319 8.66 39.96 13.23
C ARG A 319 7.44 40.82 13.55
N ARG A 320 6.31 40.22 13.96
CA ARG A 320 5.09 40.97 14.32
C ARG A 320 5.27 41.74 15.63
N ASP A 321 5.81 41.10 16.66
CA ASP A 321 6.09 41.74 17.96
C ASP A 321 7.15 42.87 17.86
N HIS A 322 7.89 42.97 16.75
CA HIS A 322 8.81 44.08 16.47
C HIS A 322 8.17 45.26 15.74
N GLN A 323 6.97 45.08 15.16
CA GLN A 323 6.23 46.14 14.45
C GLN A 323 5.21 46.86 15.34
N ASP A 324 4.78 46.22 16.43
CA ASP A 324 3.95 46.80 17.50
C ASP A 324 4.81 47.49 18.59
#